data_AF-A0A9X9AAD4-F1
#
_entry.id   AF-A0A9X9AAD4-F1
#
_cell.length_a   1.000
_cell.length_b   1.000
_cell.length_c   1.000
_cell.angle_alpha   90.00
_cell.angle_beta   90.00
_cell.angle_gamma   90.00
#
_symmetry.space_group_name_H-M   'P 1'
#
loop_
_entity.id
_entity.type
_entity.pdbx_description
1 polymer ?
#
loop_
_entity_poly.entity_id
_entity_poly.type
_entity_poly.pdbx_seq_one_letter_code
_entity_poly.pdbx_strand_id
1 'polypeptide(L)' 'MVYLYAMLRQRSVLLFLLIVNLLGTIYGFIWYGNQLKETSPIFWPFVPDSPMATLFFVFVLIAF' A
#
# COMPACT_ATOMS: atom_id res chain seq x y z
N MET A 1 -25.49 -1.01 -1.64
CA MET A 1 -24.40 -1.44 -0.74
C MET A 1 -24.01 -2.91 -0.93
N VAL A 2 -24.94 -3.87 -0.85
CA VAL A 2 -24.63 -5.32 -1.00
C VAL A 2 -23.87 -5.66 -2.29
N TYR A 3 -24.27 -5.08 -3.43
CA TYR A 3 -23.60 -5.32 -4.72
C TYR A 3 -22.15 -4.80 -4.76
N LEU A 4 -21.87 -3.66 -4.12
CA LEU A 4 -20.52 -3.10 -4.03
C LEU A 4 -19.61 -4.01 -3.20
N TYR A 5 -20.12 -4.49 -2.05
CA TYR A 5 -19.40 -5.46 -1.22
C TYR A 5 -19.14 -6.79 -1.94
N ALA A 6 -20.09 -7.26 -2.74
CA ALA A 6 -19.91 -8.47 -3.55
C ALA A 6 -18.83 -8.29 -4.61
N MET A 7 -18.78 -7.13 -5.26
CA MET A 7 -17.77 -6.80 -6.27
C MET A 7 -16.37 -6.67 -5.67
N LEU A 8 -16.21 -5.91 -4.57
CA LEU A 8 -14.92 -5.70 -3.91
C LEU A 8 -14.32 -6.97 -3.31
N ARG A 9 -15.14 -8.00 -3.03
CA ARG A 9 -14.70 -9.30 -2.52
C ARG A 9 -14.29 -10.28 -3.63
N GLN A 10 -14.47 -9.92 -4.90
CA GLN A 10 -14.04 -10.80 -6.00
C GLN A 10 -12.52 -10.95 -6.00
N ARG A 11 -12.03 -12.19 -6.13
CA ARG A 11 -10.59 -12.50 -6.15
C ARG A 11 -9.82 -11.71 -7.21
N SER A 12 -10.42 -11.49 -8.38
CA SER A 12 -9.82 -10.69 -9.46
C SER A 12 -9.61 -9.23 -9.05
N VAL A 13 -10.59 -8.63 -8.37
CA VAL A 13 -10.51 -7.25 -7.87
C VAL A 13 -9.46 -7.14 -6.77
N LEU A 14 -9.42 -8.09 -5.84
CA LEU A 14 -8.42 -8.14 -4.77
C LEU A 14 -6.99 -8.32 -5.33
N LEU A 15 -6.81 -9.22 -6.31
CA LEU A 15 -5.52 -9.41 -6.98
C LEU A 15 -5.09 -8.17 -7.77
N PHE A 16 -6.03 -7.50 -8.45
CA PHE A 16 -5.74 -6.26 -9.15
C PHE A 16 -5.31 -5.16 -8.17
N LEU A 17 -6.04 -4.98 -7.07
CA LEU A 17 -5.67 -4.05 -6.01
C LEU A 17 -4.30 -4.37 -5.42
N LEU A 18 -3.99 -5.65 -5.21
CA LEU A 18 -2.71 -6.10 -4.71
C LEU A 18 -1.57 -5.71 -5.65
N ILE A 19 -1.69 -5.99 -6.95
CA ILE A 19 -0.66 -5.68 -7.94
C ILE A 19 -0.43 -4.17 -8.04
N VAL A 20 -1.50 -3.38 -8.16
CA VAL A 20 -1.38 -1.92 -8.28
C VAL A 20 -0.76 -1.31 -7.03
N ASN A 21 -1.15 -1.77 -5.83
CA ASN A 21 -0.56 -1.27 -4.58
C ASN A 21 0.88 -1.75 -4.36
N LEU A 22 1.23 -2.96 -4.84
CA LEU A 22 2.61 -3.44 -4.78
C LEU A 22 3.52 -2.58 -5.68
N LEU A 23 3.11 -2.32 -6.92
CA LEU A 23 3.84 -1.43 -7.83
C LEU A 23 3.91 0.00 -7.29
N GLY A 24 2.80 0.50 -6.74
CA GLY A 24 2.74 1.81 -6.09
C GLY A 24 3.67 1.92 -4.89
N THR A 25 3.81 0.86 -4.09
CA THR A 25 4.73 0.81 -2.95
C THR A 25 6.19 0.88 -3.41
N ILE A 26 6.56 0.10 -4.42
CA ILE A 26 7.92 0.13 -5.00
C ILE A 26 8.23 1.53 -5.53
N TYR A 27 7.31 2.10 -6.32
CA TYR A 27 7.48 3.45 -6.85
C TYR A 27 7.52 4.52 -5.75
N GLY A 28 6.71 4.39 -4.71
CA GLY A 28 6.71 5.29 -3.57
C GLY A 28 8.05 5.27 -2.81
N PHE A 29 8.69 4.11 -2.65
CA PHE A 29 10.03 4.06 -2.06
C PHE A 29 11.09 4.75 -2.93
N ILE A 30 10.94 4.72 -4.26
CA ILE A 30 11.82 5.45 -5.18
C ILE A 30 11.57 6.96 -5.07
N TRP A 31 10.30 7.38 -5.09
CA TRP A 31 9.91 8.79 -5.07
C TRP A 31 10.24 9.47 -3.73
N TYR A 32 9.86 8.86 -2.61
CA TYR A 32 10.10 9.39 -1.26
C TYR A 32 11.47 9.03 -0.70
N GLY A 33 12.34 8.39 -1.50
CA GLY A 33 13.65 7.92 -1.06
C GLY A 33 14.55 9.02 -0.47
N ASN A 34 14.45 10.26 -0.96
CA ASN A 34 15.21 11.38 -0.39
C ASN A 34 14.69 11.78 1.00
N GLN A 35 13.37 11.86 1.17
CA GLN A 35 12.72 12.16 2.46
C GLN A 35 12.99 11.07 3.50
N LEU A 36 12.92 9.80 3.09
CA LEU A 36 13.15 8.65 3.97
C LEU A 36 14.62 8.54 4.42
N LYS A 37 15.58 9.08 3.68
CA LYS A 37 16.99 9.15 4.10
C LYS A 37 17.23 10.15 5.21
N GLU A 38 16.43 11.21 5.27
CA GLU A 38 16.51 12.26 6.30
C GLU A 38 15.79 11.84 7.58
N THR A 39 14.87 10.87 7.50
CA THR A 39 14.13 10.36 8.65
C THR A 39 14.70 9.04 9.16
N SER A 40 14.86 8.90 10.49
CA SER A 40 15.23 7.62 11.08
C SER A 40 14.20 6.52 10.73
N PRO A 41 14.63 5.30 10.36
CA PRO A 41 13.74 4.19 9.97
C PRO A 41 12.62 3.89 10.97
N ILE A 42 12.86 4.12 12.27
CA ILE A 42 11.88 3.93 13.34
C ILE A 42 10.66 4.86 13.16
N PHE A 43 10.87 6.05 12.58
CA PHE A 43 9.81 7.04 12.38
C PHE A 43 9.11 6.92 11.02
N TRP A 44 9.58 6.05 10.10
CA TRP A 44 8.98 5.90 8.78
C TRP A 44 7.46 5.67 8.80
N PRO A 45 6.88 4.83 9.70
CA PRO A 45 5.42 4.67 9.77
C PRO A 45 4.66 5.95 10.16
N PHE A 46 5.34 6.90 10.79
CA PHE A 46 4.76 8.18 11.24
C PHE A 46 5.01 9.31 10.25
N VAL A 47 5.76 9.06 9.17
CA VAL A 47 6.00 10.05 8.13
C VAL A 47 4.71 10.23 7.31
N PRO A 48 4.09 11.43 7.33
CA PRO A 48 2.90 11.70 6.53
C PRO A 48 3.24 11.61 5.05
N ASP A 49 2.33 11.07 4.26
CA ASP A 49 2.48 10.90 2.81
C ASP A 49 3.71 10.07 2.42
N SER A 50 3.81 8.83 2.92
CA SER A 50 4.95 7.93 2.67
C SER A 50 4.49 6.58 2.05
N PRO A 51 5.38 5.82 1.39
CA PRO A 51 5.06 4.50 0.82
C PRO A 51 4.59 3.46 1.87
N MET A 52 4.64 3.79 3.16
CA MET A 52 4.19 2.93 4.25
C MET A 52 2.69 2.64 4.17
N ALA A 53 1.87 3.59 3.73
CA ALA A 53 0.42 3.39 3.63
C ALA A 53 0.06 2.28 2.63
N THR A 54 0.66 2.32 1.43
CA THR A 54 0.43 1.30 0.40
C THR A 54 1.06 -0.03 0.80
N LEU A 55 2.21 -0.02 1.50
CA LEU A 55 2.84 -1.22 2.03
C LEU A 55 1.93 -1.95 3.04
N PHE A 56 1.38 -1.23 4.02
CA PHE A 56 0.47 -1.82 5.00
C PHE A 56 -0.81 -2.36 4.34
N PHE A 57 -1.31 -1.67 3.31
CA PHE A 57 -2.48 -2.15 2.58
C PHE A 57 -2.20 -3.44 1.80
N VAL A 58 -1.01 -3.58 1.18
CA VAL A 58 -0.56 -4.84 0.55
C VAL A 58 -0.53 -5.98 1.57
N PHE A 59 -0.02 -5.74 2.78
CA PHE A 59 -0.04 -6.74 3.85
C PHE A 59 -1.45 -7.21 4.20
N VAL A 60 -2.41 -6.29 4.30
CA VAL A 60 -3.82 -6.63 4.57
C VAL A 60 -4.40 -7.47 3.43
N LEU A 61 -4.15 -7.10 2.17
CA LEU A 61 -4.64 -7.86 1.01
C LEU A 61 -4.06 -9.27 0.87
N ILE A 62 -2.88 -9.53 1.46
CA ILE A 62 -2.27 -10.87 1.49
C ILE A 62 -2.78 -11.68 2.68
N ALA A 63 -2.99 -11.03 3.82
CA ALA A 63 -3.35 -11.71 5.07
C ALA A 63 -4.84 -12.10 5.17
N PHE A 64 -5.73 -11.42 4.44
CA PHE A 64 -7.19 -11.56 4.53
C PHE A 64 -7.83 -11.80 3.17
#